data_AF-R7UUQ5-F1
#
_entry.id   AF-R7UUQ5-F1
#
_cell.length_a   1.000
_cell.length_b   1.000
_cell.length_c   1.000
_cell.angle_alpha   90.00
_cell.angle_beta   90.00
_cell.angle_gamma   90.00
#
_symmetry.space_group_name_H-M   'P 1'
#
loop_
_entity.id
_entity.type
_entity.pdbx_description
1 polymer ?
#
loop_
_entity_poly.entity_id
_entity_poly.type
_entity_poly.pdbx_seq_one_letter_code
_entity_poly.pdbx_strand_id
1 'polypeptide(L)'
;MKGVEALQKELEKTKDSLKDVDENIKKLTGRDPSENRRPIQQDSGPRGPGKRRITVEDNSRLHPAKRRQSESAFERLGPRVAASRLQPRPDSGEEDDLPQRPSLQSSVVATPQDEQRREVAIQSQNKDEKSKARNRRMFGLLLGTLQSFQSEEDKVRGNKEAKRKAIEQKLDDKAKQEKEDLRKEKQQLFNERRLKKQHLRRLGDKVELVAIVSSWKLTLKMEL
;
A
#
# COMPACT_ATOMS: atom_id res chain seq x y z
N MET A 1 -22.08 -37.90 -46.73
CA MET A 1 -20.86 -37.45 -46.00
C MET A 1 -21.19 -36.83 -44.63
N LYS A 2 -22.25 -37.28 -43.93
CA LYS A 2 -22.71 -36.66 -42.66
C LYS A 2 -21.67 -36.68 -41.52
N GLY A 3 -20.76 -37.67 -41.51
CA GLY A 3 -19.69 -37.76 -40.53
C GLY A 3 -18.56 -36.73 -40.73
N VAL A 4 -18.34 -36.26 -41.96
CA VAL A 4 -17.29 -35.26 -42.27
C VAL A 4 -17.73 -33.88 -41.79
N GLU A 5 -18.99 -33.52 -42.09
CA GLU A 5 -19.61 -32.29 -41.60
C GLU A 5 -19.64 -32.23 -40.07
N ALA A 6 -19.91 -33.37 -39.41
CA ALA A 6 -19.86 -33.46 -37.95
C ALA A 6 -18.45 -33.23 -37.39
N LEU A 7 -17.41 -33.84 -37.98
CA LEU A 7 -16.01 -33.63 -37.58
C LEU A 7 -15.55 -32.18 -37.84
N GLN A 8 -15.98 -31.57 -38.95
CA GLN A 8 -15.69 -30.16 -39.25
C GLN A 8 -16.35 -29.22 -38.24
N LYS A 9 -17.63 -29.46 -37.92
CA LYS A 9 -18.35 -28.68 -36.91
C LYS A 9 -17.73 -28.81 -35.51
N GLU A 10 -17.26 -30.00 -35.15
CA GLU A 10 -16.54 -30.23 -33.89
C GLU A 10 -15.18 -29.51 -33.88
N LEU A 11 -14.48 -29.51 -35.02
CA LEU A 11 -13.22 -28.79 -35.20
C LEU A 11 -13.40 -27.26 -35.10
N GLU A 12 -14.46 -26.69 -35.68
CA GLU A 12 -14.80 -25.27 -35.53
C GLU A 12 -15.16 -24.92 -34.09
N LYS A 13 -16.02 -25.72 -33.45
CA LYS A 13 -16.40 -25.52 -32.04
C LYS A 13 -15.19 -25.55 -31.11
N THR A 14 -14.26 -26.47 -31.35
CA THR A 14 -13.03 -26.58 -30.54
C THR A 14 -12.04 -25.44 -30.82
N LYS A 15 -12.01 -24.89 -32.04
CA LYS A 15 -11.27 -23.66 -32.36
C LYS A 15 -11.84 -22.46 -31.62
N ASP A 16 -13.14 -22.25 -31.63
CA ASP A 16 -13.76 -21.10 -30.97
C ASP A 16 -13.60 -21.20 -29.46
N SER A 17 -13.82 -22.38 -28.88
CA SER A 17 -13.57 -22.61 -27.45
C SER A 17 -12.10 -22.46 -27.05
N LEU A 18 -11.15 -22.65 -27.98
CA LEU A 18 -9.73 -22.35 -27.75
C LEU A 18 -9.46 -20.84 -27.79
N LYS A 19 -10.16 -20.08 -28.67
CA LYS A 19 -10.08 -18.61 -28.69
C LYS A 19 -10.60 -18.02 -27.38
N ASP A 20 -11.72 -18.51 -26.85
CA ASP A 20 -12.27 -18.05 -25.57
C ASP A 20 -11.26 -18.24 -24.42
N VAL A 21 -10.56 -19.37 -24.39
CA VAL A 21 -9.49 -19.63 -23.41
C VAL A 21 -8.31 -18.70 -23.63
N ASP A 22 -7.92 -18.45 -24.89
CA ASP A 22 -6.84 -17.51 -25.21
C ASP A 22 -7.20 -16.07 -24.78
N GLU A 23 -8.45 -15.64 -24.94
CA GLU A 23 -8.94 -14.36 -24.44
C GLU A 23 -8.92 -14.28 -22.91
N ASN A 24 -9.33 -15.33 -22.22
CA ASN A 24 -9.27 -15.39 -20.75
C ASN A 24 -7.83 -15.33 -20.24
N ILE A 25 -6.90 -16.05 -20.89
CA ILE A 25 -5.48 -15.94 -20.59
C ILE A 25 -4.98 -14.52 -20.87
N LYS A 26 -5.41 -13.88 -21.95
CA LYS A 26 -5.04 -12.50 -22.28
C LYS A 26 -5.55 -11.51 -21.26
N LYS A 27 -6.77 -11.65 -20.76
CA LYS A 27 -7.33 -10.84 -19.67
C LYS A 27 -6.53 -11.00 -18.38
N LEU A 28 -6.19 -12.25 -18.01
CA LEU A 28 -5.48 -12.55 -16.77
C LEU A 28 -3.98 -12.19 -16.82
N THR A 29 -3.34 -12.32 -17.98
CA THR A 29 -1.88 -12.11 -18.13
C THR A 29 -1.50 -10.80 -18.83
N GLY A 30 -2.49 -10.08 -19.35
CA GLY A 30 -2.32 -8.87 -20.17
C GLY A 30 -1.65 -9.13 -21.52
N ARG A 31 -1.52 -10.39 -21.95
CA ARG A 31 -0.72 -10.80 -23.10
C ARG A 31 -1.39 -11.92 -23.88
N ASP A 32 -1.30 -11.86 -25.20
CA ASP A 32 -1.87 -12.90 -26.05
C ASP A 32 -1.01 -14.19 -25.96
N PRO A 33 -1.59 -15.33 -25.57
CA PRO A 33 -0.83 -16.57 -25.47
C PRO A 33 -0.48 -17.18 -26.83
N SER A 34 -1.08 -16.69 -27.92
CA SER A 34 -0.85 -17.15 -29.29
C SER A 34 0.25 -16.37 -30.02
N GLU A 35 0.64 -15.21 -29.51
CA GLU A 35 1.82 -14.50 -29.99
C GLU A 35 3.08 -15.24 -29.53
N ASN A 36 3.81 -15.80 -30.50
CA ASN A 36 5.08 -16.49 -30.29
C ASN A 36 6.11 -15.55 -29.65
N ARG A 37 6.23 -15.61 -28.32
CA ARG A 37 7.37 -15.00 -27.64
C ARG A 37 8.57 -15.93 -27.71
N ARG A 38 9.65 -15.42 -28.30
CA ARG A 38 11.01 -15.85 -27.91
C ARG A 38 11.07 -15.81 -26.38
N PRO A 39 11.69 -16.80 -25.72
CA PRO A 39 11.78 -16.80 -24.27
C PRO A 39 12.44 -15.49 -23.86
N ILE A 40 11.67 -14.61 -23.22
CA ILE A 40 12.23 -13.53 -22.42
C ILE A 40 12.97 -14.30 -21.34
N GLN A 41 14.30 -14.40 -21.48
CA GLN A 41 15.18 -14.72 -20.36
C GLN A 41 14.61 -13.94 -19.18
N GLN A 42 14.21 -14.66 -18.14
CA GLN A 42 13.94 -14.07 -16.86
C GLN A 42 15.23 -13.36 -16.45
N ASP A 43 15.34 -12.09 -16.81
CA ASP A 43 16.26 -11.15 -16.19
C ASP A 43 15.71 -10.90 -14.79
N SER A 44 15.85 -11.92 -13.94
CA SER A 44 15.80 -11.80 -12.49
C SER A 44 17.11 -11.14 -12.04
N GLY A 45 17.31 -9.91 -12.51
CA GLY A 45 18.40 -9.02 -12.17
C GLY A 45 17.81 -7.65 -11.84
N PRO A 46 18.34 -6.93 -10.83
CA PRO A 46 17.82 -5.62 -10.46
C PRO A 46 18.11 -4.65 -11.61
N ARG A 47 17.11 -4.32 -12.42
CA ARG A 47 17.16 -3.19 -13.36
C ARG A 47 17.21 -1.89 -12.57
N GLY A 48 18.43 -1.53 -12.15
CA GLY A 48 18.79 -0.18 -11.78
C GLY A 48 18.65 0.76 -12.98
N PRO A 49 18.40 2.07 -12.74
CA PRO A 49 18.26 3.03 -13.81
C PRO A 49 19.60 3.25 -14.51
N GLY A 50 19.54 3.43 -15.83
CA GLY A 50 20.68 3.45 -16.73
C GLY A 50 21.90 4.25 -16.24
N LYS A 51 23.02 3.54 -16.11
CA LYS A 51 24.35 4.14 -16.04
C LYS A 51 24.99 4.04 -17.42
N ARG A 52 25.01 5.19 -18.11
CA ARG A 52 25.96 5.44 -19.20
C ARG A 52 27.36 5.25 -18.63
N ARG A 53 28.13 4.38 -19.26
CA ARG A 53 29.54 4.11 -18.97
C ARG A 53 30.34 5.35 -19.43
N ILE A 54 30.63 6.26 -18.51
CA ILE A 54 31.62 7.31 -18.72
C ILE A 54 32.91 6.83 -18.06
N THR A 55 33.97 6.83 -18.86
CA THR A 55 35.34 6.47 -18.55
C THR A 55 35.88 7.26 -17.38
N VAL A 56 36.65 6.56 -16.54
CA VAL A 56 37.39 7.11 -15.41
C VAL A 56 38.67 7.73 -15.95
N GLU A 57 38.79 9.05 -15.88
CA GLU A 57 40.07 9.75 -15.71
C GLU A 57 39.86 10.96 -14.79
N ASP A 58 40.60 10.90 -13.67
CA ASP A 58 41.34 11.98 -13.03
C ASP A 58 40.77 13.42 -13.04
N ASN A 59 40.36 13.93 -11.87
CA ASN A 59 41.11 14.96 -11.14
C ASN A 59 40.26 15.58 -10.02
N SER A 60 40.91 15.80 -8.90
CA SER A 60 40.48 16.54 -7.70
C SER A 60 39.84 17.92 -7.99
N ARG A 61 38.73 18.25 -7.29
CA ARG A 61 38.38 19.55 -6.65
C ARG A 61 36.86 19.72 -6.37
N LEU A 62 36.52 19.90 -5.08
CA LEU A 62 35.46 20.79 -4.53
C LEU A 62 33.96 20.50 -4.80
N HIS A 63 33.25 19.88 -3.82
CA HIS A 63 31.97 20.31 -3.19
C HIS A 63 31.19 19.14 -2.54
N PRO A 64 30.70 19.26 -1.28
CA PRO A 64 29.79 18.27 -0.72
C PRO A 64 28.35 18.52 -1.20
N ALA A 65 27.79 17.54 -1.90
CA ALA A 65 26.41 17.55 -2.37
C ALA A 65 25.41 17.56 -1.19
N LYS A 66 24.48 18.51 -1.22
CA LYS A 66 23.39 18.68 -0.25
C LYS A 66 22.56 17.39 -0.10
N ARG A 67 22.36 16.97 1.15
CA ARG A 67 21.30 16.04 1.60
C ARG A 67 19.95 16.49 1.03
N ARG A 68 19.31 15.62 0.24
CA ARG A 68 17.87 15.75 -0.07
C ARG A 68 17.09 15.58 1.22
N GLN A 69 16.55 16.70 1.72
CA GLN A 69 15.56 16.70 2.79
C GLN A 69 14.23 16.22 2.21
N SER A 70 13.54 15.44 3.03
CA SER A 70 12.20 14.90 2.86
C SER A 70 11.20 15.91 2.30
N GLU A 71 10.61 15.57 1.15
CA GLU A 71 9.42 16.23 0.59
C GLU A 71 8.25 16.07 1.58
N SER A 72 7.93 17.17 2.24
CA SER A 72 6.78 17.32 3.13
C SER A 72 5.49 17.30 2.30
N ALA A 73 4.46 16.62 2.80
CA ALA A 73 3.14 16.45 2.17
C ALA A 73 2.36 17.76 1.93
N PHE A 74 2.96 18.93 2.19
CA PHE A 74 2.33 20.24 2.07
C PHE A 74 2.48 20.89 0.68
N GLU A 75 3.35 20.39 -0.21
CA GLU A 75 3.55 20.94 -1.57
C GLU A 75 2.49 20.50 -2.59
N ARG A 76 1.57 19.60 -2.21
CA ARG A 76 0.48 19.11 -3.07
C ARG A 76 -0.77 19.99 -3.07
N LEU A 77 -0.80 21.03 -2.22
CA LEU A 77 -1.85 22.03 -2.20
C LEU A 77 -1.26 23.30 -2.80
N GLY A 78 -1.84 23.79 -3.89
CA GLY A 78 -1.29 24.84 -4.76
C GLY A 78 -0.95 26.17 -4.07
N PRO A 79 -0.48 27.17 -4.85
CA PRO A 79 0.19 28.36 -4.33
C PRO A 79 -0.71 29.15 -3.38
N ARG A 80 -0.17 29.48 -2.21
CA ARG A 80 -0.77 30.41 -1.23
C ARG A 80 -1.08 31.74 -1.91
N VAL A 81 -2.37 32.04 -2.07
CA VAL A 81 -2.86 33.38 -2.36
C VAL A 81 -2.68 34.20 -1.07
N ALA A 82 -1.60 34.97 -1.00
CA ALA A 82 -1.52 36.07 -0.07
C ALA A 82 -2.44 37.21 -0.57
N ALA A 83 -3.17 37.80 0.37
CA ALA A 83 -3.91 39.06 0.26
C ALA A 83 -5.18 39.09 -0.61
N SER A 84 -6.33 38.77 0.01
CA SER A 84 -7.52 39.62 -0.16
C SER A 84 -8.49 39.49 1.03
N ARG A 85 -8.64 40.59 1.77
CA ARG A 85 -9.81 41.00 2.55
C ARG A 85 -10.27 40.07 3.68
N LEU A 86 -9.84 40.44 4.88
CA LEU A 86 -10.56 40.18 6.13
C LEU A 86 -12.02 40.63 5.95
N GLN A 87 -12.94 39.67 5.91
CA GLN A 87 -14.37 39.88 6.13
C GLN A 87 -14.62 39.78 7.64
N PRO A 88 -15.35 40.71 8.27
CA PRO A 88 -15.80 40.56 9.65
C PRO A 88 -16.82 39.42 9.72
N ARG A 89 -16.56 38.44 10.59
CA ARG A 89 -17.52 37.41 10.96
C ARG A 89 -18.69 38.07 11.71
N PRO A 90 -19.97 37.79 11.41
CA PRO A 90 -21.06 38.25 12.26
C PRO A 90 -20.95 37.51 13.60
N ASP A 91 -20.64 38.27 14.64
CA ASP A 91 -20.73 37.82 16.02
C ASP A 91 -22.21 37.71 16.39
N SER A 92 -22.57 36.57 16.95
CA SER A 92 -23.93 36.26 17.36
C SER A 92 -24.19 37.06 18.64
N GLY A 93 -24.85 38.20 18.50
CA GLY A 93 -25.12 39.12 19.60
C GLY A 93 -26.02 38.50 20.66
N GLU A 94 -25.48 38.31 21.86
CA GLU A 94 -26.23 38.26 23.12
C GLU A 94 -25.28 38.47 24.32
N GLU A 95 -24.62 39.64 24.41
CA GLU A 95 -23.95 40.10 25.64
C GLU A 95 -24.00 41.64 25.74
N ASP A 96 -25.20 42.23 25.59
CA ASP A 96 -25.46 43.63 26.00
C ASP A 96 -26.22 43.61 27.34
N ASP A 97 -25.49 43.52 28.48
CA ASP A 97 -25.78 44.30 29.72
C ASP A 97 -24.80 43.97 30.86
N LEU A 98 -23.53 44.33 30.73
CA LEU A 98 -22.63 44.40 31.89
C LEU A 98 -22.19 45.85 32.13
N PRO A 99 -22.51 46.46 33.29
CA PRO A 99 -22.15 47.84 33.55
C PRO A 99 -20.63 48.02 33.54
N GLN A 100 -20.16 48.94 32.69
CA GLN A 100 -18.77 49.35 32.55
C GLN A 100 -18.23 49.82 33.91
N ARG A 101 -17.46 48.96 34.59
CA ARG A 101 -16.79 49.33 35.86
C ARG A 101 -15.75 50.42 35.58
N PRO A 102 -15.59 51.42 36.46
CA PRO A 102 -14.52 52.41 36.32
C PRO A 102 -13.17 51.68 36.34
N SER A 103 -12.43 51.78 35.23
CA SER A 103 -11.09 51.21 35.08
C SER A 103 -10.11 52.04 35.91
N LEU A 104 -9.79 51.55 37.11
CA LEU A 104 -8.70 52.10 37.91
C LEU A 104 -7.38 51.76 37.21
N GLN A 105 -6.59 52.79 36.87
CA GLN A 105 -5.21 52.62 36.40
C GLN A 105 -4.36 52.08 37.56
N SER A 106 -4.37 50.76 37.77
CA SER A 106 -3.51 50.12 38.76
C SER A 106 -2.05 50.18 38.29
N SER A 107 -1.27 51.04 38.94
CA SER A 107 0.19 51.03 38.86
C SER A 107 0.69 49.93 39.79
N VAL A 108 1.13 48.82 39.21
CA VAL A 108 1.83 47.75 39.95
C VAL A 108 3.30 48.14 40.04
N VAL A 109 3.72 48.65 41.20
CA VAL A 109 5.15 48.75 41.52
C VAL A 109 5.61 47.35 41.93
N ALA A 110 6.46 46.74 41.11
CA ALA A 110 7.13 45.50 41.46
C ALA A 110 8.04 45.78 42.66
N THR A 111 7.56 45.49 43.87
CA THR A 111 8.47 45.33 45.00
C THR A 111 9.37 44.14 44.66
N PRO A 112 10.70 44.23 44.87
CA PRO A 112 11.56 43.08 44.69
C PRO A 112 11.05 42.00 45.65
N GLN A 113 10.49 40.92 45.09
CA GLN A 113 10.27 39.72 45.88
C GLN A 113 11.65 39.28 46.33
N ASP A 114 11.94 39.42 47.63
CA ASP A 114 13.01 38.65 48.25
C ASP A 114 12.61 37.18 48.08
N GLU A 115 13.01 36.60 46.95
CA GLU A 115 13.03 35.17 46.74
C GLU A 115 14.02 34.63 47.77
N GLN A 116 13.54 34.40 48.99
CA GLN A 116 14.29 33.70 50.00
C GLN A 116 14.88 32.47 49.32
N ARG A 117 16.22 32.38 49.33
CA ARG A 117 16.96 31.32 48.65
C ARG A 117 16.25 30.00 48.88
N ARG A 118 15.99 29.25 47.81
CA ARG A 118 15.23 27.99 47.81
C ARG A 118 15.61 27.06 48.97
N GLU A 119 16.88 27.03 49.35
CA GLU A 119 17.42 26.27 50.48
C GLU A 119 16.84 26.70 51.85
N VAL A 120 16.67 28.00 52.09
CA VAL A 120 16.12 28.56 53.33
C VAL A 120 14.63 28.23 53.46
N ALA A 121 13.88 28.29 52.36
CA ALA A 121 12.48 27.89 52.31
C ALA A 121 12.29 26.37 52.53
N ILE A 122 13.21 25.55 52.00
CA ILE A 122 13.22 24.10 52.22
C ILE A 122 13.58 23.77 53.68
N GLN A 123 14.54 24.46 54.27
CA GLN A 123 14.94 24.26 55.66
C GLN A 123 13.87 24.67 56.67
N SER A 124 13.09 25.72 56.37
CA SER A 124 11.97 26.15 57.24
C SER A 124 10.81 25.15 57.23
N GLN A 125 10.52 24.51 56.10
CA GLN A 125 9.51 23.45 56.00
C GLN A 125 9.91 22.11 56.64
N ASN A 126 11.22 21.80 56.69
CA ASN A 126 11.74 20.53 57.20
C ASN A 126 11.78 20.40 58.73
N LYS A 127 11.27 21.39 59.48
CA LYS A 127 11.33 21.40 60.95
C LYS A 127 10.27 20.50 61.61
N ASP A 128 9.14 20.27 60.94
CA ASP A 128 8.05 19.45 61.49
C ASP A 128 8.08 18.02 60.91
N GLU A 129 8.31 17.02 61.75
CA GLU A 129 8.34 15.61 61.31
C GLU A 129 6.97 15.12 60.80
N LYS A 130 5.86 15.70 61.29
CA LYS A 130 4.51 15.36 60.79
C LYS A 130 4.33 15.84 59.35
N SER A 131 4.80 17.04 59.03
CA SER A 131 4.74 17.59 57.67
C SER A 131 5.64 16.80 56.71
N LYS A 132 6.84 16.38 57.14
CA LYS A 132 7.71 15.48 56.38
C LYS A 132 7.07 14.12 56.11
N ALA A 133 6.46 13.50 57.13
CA ALA A 133 5.77 12.23 56.97
C ALA A 133 4.60 12.33 55.97
N ARG A 134 3.83 13.43 56.04
CA ARG A 134 2.79 13.75 55.06
C ARG A 134 3.37 13.95 53.67
N ASN A 135 4.42 14.76 53.51
CA ASN A 135 5.04 15.04 52.21
C ASN A 135 5.60 13.76 51.58
N ARG A 136 6.24 12.87 52.37
CA ARG A 136 6.67 11.54 51.91
C ARG A 136 5.50 10.69 51.42
N ARG A 137 4.38 10.65 52.16
CA ARG A 137 3.16 9.95 51.72
C ARG A 137 2.57 10.56 50.45
N MET A 138 2.48 11.88 50.37
CA MET A 138 1.93 12.59 49.20
C MET A 138 2.80 12.36 47.95
N PHE A 139 4.13 12.44 48.08
CA PHE A 139 5.05 12.13 46.99
C PHE A 139 4.97 10.66 46.56
N GLY A 140 4.87 9.73 47.51
CA GLY A 140 4.70 8.30 47.20
C GLY A 140 3.40 8.02 46.44
N LEU A 141 2.30 8.66 46.83
CA LEU A 141 1.02 8.57 46.12
C LEU A 141 1.14 9.11 44.69
N LEU A 142 1.76 10.29 44.53
CA LEU A 142 1.95 10.93 43.23
C LEU A 142 2.90 10.14 42.31
N LEU A 143 3.96 9.55 42.87
CA LEU A 143 4.88 8.69 42.12
C LEU A 143 4.17 7.40 41.68
N GLY A 144 3.35 6.82 42.56
CA GLY A 144 2.55 5.65 42.25
C GLY A 144 1.54 5.90 41.13
N THR A 145 0.83 7.04 41.14
CA THR A 145 -0.10 7.39 40.07
C THR A 145 0.63 7.64 38.74
N LEU A 146 1.80 8.28 38.77
CA LEU A 146 2.63 8.47 37.58
C LEU A 146 3.08 7.12 36.98
N GLN A 147 3.50 6.18 37.83
CA GLN A 147 3.89 4.83 37.40
C GLN A 147 2.70 4.03 36.85
N SER A 148 1.49 4.21 37.40
CA SER A 148 0.28 3.59 36.84
C SER A 148 -0.07 4.15 35.47
N PHE A 149 0.08 5.47 35.25
CA PHE A 149 -0.13 6.07 33.94
C PHE A 149 0.86 5.56 32.91
N GLN A 150 2.14 5.44 33.27
CA GLN A 150 3.15 4.87 32.38
C GLN A 150 2.83 3.41 32.01
N SER A 151 2.47 2.60 33.01
CA SER A 151 2.12 1.18 32.79
C SER A 151 0.86 1.02 31.94
N GLU A 152 -0.14 1.88 32.16
CA GLU A 152 -1.37 1.90 31.36
C GLU A 152 -1.09 2.35 29.92
N GLU A 153 -0.27 3.38 29.74
CA GLU A 153 0.13 3.85 28.42
C GLU A 153 0.88 2.75 27.63
N ASP A 154 1.82 2.04 28.27
CA ASP A 154 2.54 0.93 27.65
C ASP A 154 1.62 -0.22 27.27
N LYS A 155 0.66 -0.58 28.13
CA LYS A 155 -0.38 -1.58 27.81
C LYS A 155 -1.25 -1.15 26.64
N VAL A 156 -1.67 0.11 26.61
CA VAL A 156 -2.48 0.66 25.52
C VAL A 156 -1.69 0.67 24.22
N ARG A 157 -0.41 1.06 24.25
CA ARG A 157 0.51 1.01 23.09
C ARG A 157 0.69 -0.43 22.59
N GLY A 158 1.00 -1.36 23.48
CA GLY A 158 1.15 -2.78 23.14
C GLY A 158 -0.12 -3.39 22.55
N ASN A 159 -1.29 -3.10 23.12
CA ASN A 159 -2.58 -3.58 22.58
C ASN A 159 -2.89 -2.97 21.20
N LYS A 160 -2.59 -1.69 20.99
CA LYS A 160 -2.74 -1.04 19.67
C LYS A 160 -1.80 -1.67 18.65
N GLU A 161 -0.55 -1.95 19.03
CA GLU A 161 0.43 -2.59 18.17
C GLU A 161 0.04 -4.03 17.84
N ALA A 162 -0.43 -4.82 18.81
CA ALA A 162 -0.93 -6.18 18.59
C ALA A 162 -2.13 -6.19 17.64
N LYS A 163 -3.07 -5.24 17.79
CA LYS A 163 -4.19 -5.07 16.85
C LYS A 163 -3.71 -4.71 15.45
N ARG A 164 -2.73 -3.81 15.31
CA ARG A 164 -2.13 -3.46 14.02
C ARG A 164 -1.48 -4.67 13.36
N LYS A 165 -0.64 -5.41 14.09
CA LYS A 165 0.00 -6.64 13.61
C LYS A 165 -1.03 -7.69 13.19
N ALA A 166 -2.11 -7.87 13.96
CA ALA A 166 -3.17 -8.80 13.60
C ALA A 166 -3.92 -8.39 12.32
N ILE A 167 -4.11 -7.08 12.09
CA ILE A 167 -4.71 -6.56 10.86
C ILE A 167 -3.76 -6.75 9.67
N GLU A 168 -2.49 -6.38 9.83
CA GLU A 168 -1.45 -6.54 8.82
C GLU A 168 -1.27 -8.01 8.41
N GLN A 169 -1.19 -8.91 9.38
CA GLN A 169 -1.13 -10.35 9.11
C GLN A 169 -2.35 -10.85 8.33
N LYS A 170 -3.57 -10.40 8.68
CA LYS A 170 -4.78 -10.77 7.92
C LYS A 170 -4.77 -10.20 6.50
N LEU A 171 -4.22 -9.01 6.29
CA LEU A 171 -4.07 -8.42 4.96
C LEU A 171 -3.06 -9.22 4.13
N ASP A 172 -1.93 -9.58 4.72
CA ASP A 172 -0.90 -10.40 4.07
C ASP A 172 -1.42 -11.79 3.69
N ASP A 173 -2.16 -12.44 4.59
CA ASP A 173 -2.73 -13.77 4.32
C ASP A 173 -3.77 -13.72 3.21
N LYS A 174 -4.62 -12.69 3.17
CA LYS A 174 -5.56 -12.46 2.05
C LYS A 174 -4.83 -12.20 0.74
N ALA A 175 -3.81 -11.34 0.74
CA ALA A 175 -3.01 -11.08 -0.46
C ALA A 175 -2.29 -12.33 -0.98
N LYS A 176 -1.81 -13.20 -0.08
CA LYS A 176 -1.24 -14.51 -0.44
C LYS A 176 -2.28 -15.45 -1.02
N GLN A 177 -3.48 -15.53 -0.44
CA GLN A 177 -4.58 -16.36 -0.95
C GLN A 177 -4.98 -15.92 -2.36
N GLU A 178 -5.26 -14.63 -2.56
CA GLU A 178 -5.62 -14.09 -3.89
C GLU A 178 -4.53 -14.36 -4.93
N LYS A 179 -3.25 -14.20 -4.55
CA LYS A 179 -2.13 -14.50 -5.43
C LYS A 179 -2.05 -15.98 -5.81
N GLU A 180 -2.24 -16.88 -4.86
CA GLU A 180 -2.24 -18.32 -5.11
C GLU A 180 -3.45 -18.76 -5.95
N ASP A 181 -4.62 -18.14 -5.75
CA ASP A 181 -5.81 -18.43 -6.54
C ASP A 181 -5.66 -17.96 -7.98
N LEU A 182 -5.15 -16.75 -8.21
CA LEU A 182 -4.77 -16.26 -9.55
C LEU A 182 -3.72 -17.17 -10.22
N ARG A 183 -2.78 -17.70 -9.44
CA ARG A 183 -1.77 -18.64 -9.94
C ARG A 183 -2.39 -19.96 -10.38
N LYS A 184 -3.32 -20.51 -9.59
CA LYS A 184 -4.05 -21.74 -9.93
C LYS A 184 -4.94 -21.54 -11.14
N GLU A 185 -5.70 -20.46 -11.19
CA GLU A 185 -6.56 -20.11 -12.33
C GLU A 185 -5.73 -19.99 -13.61
N LYS A 186 -4.61 -19.27 -13.55
CA LYS A 186 -3.66 -19.19 -14.66
C LYS A 186 -3.20 -20.58 -15.09
N GLN A 187 -2.77 -21.43 -14.16
CA GLN A 187 -2.32 -22.78 -14.48
C GLN A 187 -3.43 -23.62 -15.12
N GLN A 188 -4.67 -23.52 -14.63
CA GLN A 188 -5.84 -24.20 -15.19
C GLN A 188 -6.10 -23.77 -16.63
N LEU A 189 -6.12 -22.46 -16.91
CA LEU A 189 -6.31 -21.94 -18.26
C LEU A 189 -5.23 -22.43 -19.24
N PHE A 190 -3.96 -22.42 -18.83
CA PHE A 190 -2.88 -22.94 -19.68
C PHE A 190 -2.96 -24.46 -19.91
N ASN A 191 -3.39 -25.22 -18.91
CA ASN A 191 -3.63 -26.65 -19.05
C ASN A 191 -4.80 -26.92 -20.00
N GLU A 192 -5.92 -26.20 -19.83
CA GLU A 192 -7.10 -26.29 -20.70
C GLU A 192 -6.73 -25.95 -22.14
N ARG A 193 -5.99 -24.86 -22.34
CA ARG A 193 -5.44 -24.49 -23.65
C ARG A 193 -4.62 -25.62 -24.27
N ARG A 194 -3.73 -26.24 -23.50
CA ARG A 194 -2.90 -27.36 -23.96
C ARG A 194 -3.75 -28.56 -24.36
N LEU A 195 -4.74 -28.92 -23.55
CA LEU A 195 -5.67 -30.02 -23.83
C LEU A 195 -6.50 -29.74 -25.09
N LYS A 196 -7.06 -28.53 -25.22
CA LYS A 196 -7.81 -28.10 -26.40
C LYS A 196 -6.95 -28.10 -27.66
N LYS A 197 -5.70 -27.64 -27.59
CA LYS A 197 -4.76 -27.73 -28.73
C LYS A 197 -4.46 -29.17 -29.14
N GLN A 198 -4.27 -30.08 -28.18
CA GLN A 198 -4.09 -31.51 -28.49
C GLN A 198 -5.33 -32.11 -29.11
N HIS A 199 -6.51 -31.78 -28.59
CA HIS A 199 -7.78 -32.24 -29.14
C HIS A 199 -8.00 -31.71 -30.56
N LEU A 200 -7.71 -30.42 -30.80
CA LEU A 200 -7.78 -29.79 -32.11
C LEU A 200 -6.85 -30.47 -33.12
N ARG A 201 -5.61 -30.81 -32.71
CA ARG A 201 -4.69 -31.58 -33.56
C ARG A 201 -5.28 -32.93 -33.95
N ARG A 202 -5.78 -33.71 -32.97
CA ARG A 202 -6.39 -35.03 -33.24
C ARG A 202 -7.60 -34.93 -34.17
N LEU A 203 -8.44 -33.90 -34.03
CA LEU A 203 -9.56 -33.67 -34.94
C LEU A 203 -9.08 -33.30 -36.35
N GLY A 204 -8.04 -32.47 -36.46
CA GLY A 204 -7.38 -32.15 -37.72
C GLY A 204 -6.88 -33.39 -38.44
N ASP A 205 -6.12 -34.26 -37.74
CA ASP A 205 -5.58 -35.50 -38.29
C ASP A 205 -6.72 -36.43 -38.81
N LYS A 206 -7.85 -36.50 -38.10
CA LYS A 206 -9.03 -37.28 -38.54
C LYS A 206 -9.65 -36.71 -39.82
N VAL A 207 -9.81 -35.38 -39.89
CA VAL A 207 -10.37 -34.72 -41.09
C VAL A 207 -9.45 -34.90 -42.29
N GLU A 208 -8.14 -34.78 -42.10
CA GLU A 208 -7.14 -35.01 -43.15
C GLU A 208 -7.19 -36.45 -43.66
N LEU A 209 -7.21 -37.45 -42.76
CA LEU A 209 -7.30 -38.86 -43.13
C LEU A 209 -8.57 -39.16 -43.93
N VAL A 210 -9.71 -38.58 -43.54
CA VAL A 210 -10.96 -38.70 -44.31
C VAL A 210 -10.84 -38.07 -45.69
N ALA A 211 -10.21 -36.89 -45.80
CA ALA A 211 -10.00 -36.23 -47.09
C ALA A 211 -9.11 -37.08 -48.03
N ILE A 212 -8.03 -37.66 -47.50
CA ILE A 212 -7.17 -38.60 -48.23
C ILE A 212 -8.00 -39.79 -48.71
N VAL A 213 -8.71 -40.48 -47.82
CA VAL A 213 -9.54 -41.64 -48.20
C VAL A 213 -10.60 -41.28 -49.25
N SER A 214 -11.22 -40.10 -49.15
CA SER A 214 -12.17 -39.61 -50.15
C SER A 214 -11.52 -39.40 -51.51
N SER A 215 -10.32 -38.82 -51.57
CA SER A 215 -9.57 -38.63 -52.83
C SER A 215 -9.13 -39.95 -53.47
N TRP A 216 -8.73 -40.93 -52.65
CA TRP A 216 -8.36 -42.28 -53.10
C TRP A 216 -9.57 -43.05 -53.66
N LYS A 217 -10.73 -42.93 -53.02
CA LYS A 217 -11.97 -43.53 -53.55
C LYS A 217 -12.42 -42.91 -54.87
N LEU A 218 -12.16 -41.62 -55.05
CA LEU A 218 -12.54 -40.89 -56.26
C LEU A 218 -11.65 -41.28 -57.44
N THR A 219 -10.34 -41.38 -57.21
CA THR A 219 -9.38 -41.87 -58.21
C THR A 219 -9.67 -43.32 -58.60
N LEU A 220 -9.91 -44.21 -57.62
CA LEU A 220 -10.28 -45.60 -57.90
C LEU A 220 -11.59 -45.74 -58.69
N LYS A 221 -12.56 -44.85 -58.46
CA LYS A 221 -13.82 -44.81 -59.23
C LYS A 221 -13.65 -44.29 -60.66
N MET A 222 -12.58 -43.56 -60.95
CA MET A 222 -12.29 -43.06 -62.30
C MET A 222 -11.50 -44.08 -63.13
N GLU A 223 -10.85 -45.03 -62.48
CA GLU A 223 -10.10 -46.12 -63.12
C GLU A 223 -10.94 -47.38 -63.41
N LEU A 224 -12.22 -47.38 -63.01
CA LEU A 224 -13.20 -48.46 -63.17
C LEU A 224 -14.37 -48.02 -64.05
#